data_AF-A0A923UAG0-F1
#
_entry.id   AF-A0A923UAG0-F1
#
_cell.length_a   1.000
_cell.length_b   1.000
_cell.length_c   1.000
_cell.angle_alpha   90.00
_cell.angle_beta   90.00
_cell.angle_gamma   90.00
#
_symmetry.space_group_name_H-M   'P 1'
#
loop_
_entity.id
_entity.type
_entity.pdbx_description
1 polymer ?
#
loop_
_entity_poly.entity_id
_entity_poly.type
_entity_poly.pdbx_seq_one_letter_code
_entity_poly.pdbx_strand_id
1 'polypeptide(L)'
;AMTNKLVADLVTAFNNGWVYSEKVAEFGVSQMKKLKIASNGSNAYVGDFDETRVQKVIDIDTPLFTASGSAPKAGLKATDLFTNEFLSKSIGF
;
A
#
# COMPACT_ATOMS: atom_id res chain seq x y z
N ALA A 1 9.74 -13.78 12.07
CA ALA A 1 9.27 -15.08 12.60
C ALA A 1 8.36 -14.90 13.83
N MET A 2 8.79 -14.20 14.90
CA MET A 2 7.96 -14.05 16.12
C MET A 2 6.57 -13.44 15.89
N THR A 3 6.42 -12.47 14.98
CA THR A 3 5.11 -11.86 14.68
C THR A 3 4.13 -12.84 14.05
N ASN A 4 4.55 -13.67 13.10
CA ASN A 4 3.66 -14.65 12.47
C ASN A 4 3.18 -15.70 13.46
N LYS A 5 4.08 -16.13 14.36
CA LYS A 5 3.74 -17.02 15.46
C LYS A 5 2.69 -16.40 16.38
N LEU A 6 2.90 -15.16 16.82
CA LEU A 6 1.93 -14.43 17.62
C LEU A 6 0.56 -14.35 16.93
N VAL A 7 0.52 -14.05 15.63
CA VAL A 7 -0.75 -14.01 14.88
C VAL A 7 -1.44 -15.37 14.86
N ALA A 8 -0.72 -16.47 14.61
CA ALA A 8 -1.29 -17.82 14.65
C ALA A 8 -1.80 -18.20 16.05
N ASP A 9 -1.06 -17.83 17.10
CA ASP A 9 -1.47 -18.04 18.49
C ASP A 9 -2.76 -17.25 18.81
N LEU A 10 -2.87 -15.98 18.34
CA LEU A 10 -4.06 -15.15 18.53
C LEU A 10 -5.28 -15.68 17.77
N VAL A 11 -5.11 -16.18 16.54
CA VAL A 11 -6.20 -16.81 15.78
C VAL A 11 -6.77 -18.00 16.53
N THR A 12 -5.89 -18.82 17.13
CA THR A 12 -6.30 -19.94 17.99
C THR A 12 -7.00 -19.45 19.25
N ALA A 13 -6.45 -18.44 19.93
CA ALA A 13 -6.98 -17.93 21.20
C ALA A 13 -8.35 -17.25 21.06
N PHE A 14 -8.55 -16.46 20.01
CA PHE A 14 -9.82 -15.78 19.77
C PHE A 14 -10.89 -16.69 19.16
N ASN A 15 -10.49 -17.82 18.57
CA ASN A 15 -11.39 -18.85 18.01
C ASN A 15 -12.56 -18.26 17.19
N ASN A 16 -12.22 -17.32 16.30
CA ASN A 16 -13.20 -16.56 15.50
C ASN A 16 -13.60 -17.30 14.20
N GLY A 17 -13.34 -18.61 14.12
CA GLY A 17 -13.63 -19.44 12.94
C GLY A 17 -12.62 -19.33 11.80
N TRP A 18 -11.56 -18.52 11.92
CA TRP A 18 -10.49 -18.46 10.92
C TRP A 18 -9.44 -19.56 11.15
N VAL A 19 -9.00 -20.22 10.08
CA VAL A 19 -7.87 -21.16 10.10
C VAL A 19 -6.66 -20.49 9.50
N TYR A 20 -5.71 -20.10 10.34
CA TYR A 20 -4.47 -19.46 9.93
C TYR A 20 -3.30 -20.10 10.69
N SER A 21 -2.35 -20.67 9.96
CA SER A 21 -1.16 -21.32 10.53
C SER A 21 0.12 -20.58 10.12
N GLU A 22 1.20 -20.80 10.87
CA GLU A 22 2.51 -20.22 10.55
C GLU A 22 2.97 -20.57 9.13
N LYS A 23 2.73 -21.80 8.66
CA LYS A 23 3.08 -22.23 7.29
C LYS A 23 2.31 -21.46 6.21
N VAL A 24 1.04 -21.15 6.46
CA VAL A 24 0.24 -20.31 5.54
C VAL A 24 0.80 -18.90 5.51
N ALA A 25 1.20 -18.35 6.67
CA ALA A 25 1.83 -17.04 6.76
C ALA A 25 3.16 -16.97 5.97
N GLU A 26 4.02 -17.99 6.14
CA GLU A 26 5.31 -18.10 5.45
C GLU A 26 5.16 -18.22 3.93
N PHE A 27 4.25 -19.09 3.48
CA PHE A 27 3.96 -19.23 2.06
C PHE A 27 3.40 -17.93 1.48
N GLY A 28 2.44 -17.32 2.17
CA GLY A 28 1.81 -16.06 1.76
C GLY A 28 2.82 -14.94 1.57
N VAL A 29 3.68 -14.68 2.57
CA VAL A 29 4.70 -13.62 2.45
C VAL A 29 5.71 -13.91 1.35
N SER A 30 6.11 -15.19 1.16
CA SER A 30 7.00 -15.58 0.07
C SER A 30 6.37 -15.31 -1.30
N GLN A 31 5.10 -15.69 -1.51
CA GLN A 31 4.42 -15.44 -2.79
C GLN A 31 4.19 -13.95 -3.02
N MET A 32 3.76 -13.19 -2.01
CA MET A 32 3.55 -11.75 -2.15
C MET A 32 4.83 -11.01 -2.56
N LYS A 33 5.98 -11.38 -1.98
CA LYS A 33 7.28 -10.83 -2.39
C LYS A 33 7.67 -11.26 -3.80
N LYS A 34 7.53 -12.57 -4.11
CA LYS A 34 7.86 -13.12 -5.43
C LYS A 34 7.05 -12.48 -6.56
N LEU A 35 5.76 -12.25 -6.33
CA LEU A 35 4.85 -11.65 -7.29
C LEU A 35 4.89 -10.11 -7.28
N LYS A 36 5.73 -9.50 -6.44
CA LYS A 36 5.82 -8.04 -6.24
C LYS A 36 4.48 -7.40 -5.84
N ILE A 37 3.64 -8.15 -5.14
CA ILE A 37 2.44 -7.61 -4.47
C ILE A 37 2.87 -6.86 -3.21
N ALA A 38 3.86 -7.42 -2.49
CA ALA A 38 4.52 -6.80 -1.36
C ALA A 38 5.95 -6.43 -1.76
N SER A 39 6.17 -5.15 -2.09
CA SER A 39 7.48 -4.61 -2.43
C SER A 39 7.61 -3.16 -1.98
N ASN A 40 8.83 -2.67 -1.86
CA ASN A 40 9.07 -1.23 -1.76
C ASN A 40 8.88 -0.60 -3.15
N GLY A 41 8.70 0.73 -3.16
CA GLY A 41 8.76 1.52 -4.39
C GLY A 41 10.20 1.69 -4.88
N SER A 42 10.58 2.92 -5.20
CA SER A 42 11.95 3.29 -5.59
C SER A 42 12.89 3.52 -4.39
N ASN A 43 12.40 3.29 -3.17
CA ASN A 43 13.13 3.53 -1.92
C ASN A 43 13.10 2.30 -0.99
N ALA A 44 13.62 2.45 0.23
CA ALA A 44 13.79 1.36 1.18
C ALA A 44 12.59 1.12 2.13
N TYR A 45 11.51 1.91 1.99
CA TYR A 45 10.34 1.81 2.86
C TYR A 45 9.06 1.55 2.04
N VAL A 46 7.98 1.17 2.71
CA VAL A 46 6.69 0.86 2.07
C VAL A 46 5.67 1.96 2.31
N GLY A 47 4.80 2.17 1.31
CA GLY A 47 3.57 2.96 1.45
C GLY A 47 3.72 4.41 1.00
N ASP A 48 4.86 4.77 0.39
CA ASP A 48 5.04 6.08 -0.20
C ASP A 48 4.25 6.26 -1.50
N PHE A 49 3.81 7.49 -1.69
CA PHE A 49 3.33 7.95 -2.98
C PHE A 49 4.49 8.54 -3.78
N ASP A 50 4.59 8.11 -5.03
CA ASP A 50 5.45 8.72 -6.04
C ASP A 50 4.76 9.96 -6.61
N GLU A 51 5.31 11.15 -6.30
CA GLU A 51 4.74 12.43 -6.71
C GLU A 51 4.60 12.56 -8.22
N THR A 52 5.58 12.05 -8.99
CA THR A 52 5.55 12.12 -10.46
C THR A 52 4.45 11.23 -11.01
N ARG A 53 4.26 10.04 -10.43
CA ARG A 53 3.20 9.12 -10.81
C ARG A 53 1.81 9.66 -10.47
N VAL A 54 1.65 10.28 -9.29
CA VAL A 54 0.38 10.92 -8.91
C VAL A 54 0.10 12.12 -9.81
N GLN A 55 1.10 12.94 -10.13
CA GLN A 55 0.92 14.06 -11.04
C GLN A 55 0.48 13.59 -12.42
N LYS A 56 1.07 12.50 -12.93
CA LYS A 56 0.66 11.90 -14.19
C LYS A 56 -0.82 11.46 -14.19
N VAL A 57 -1.32 10.94 -13.07
CA VAL A 57 -2.76 10.60 -12.94
C VAL A 57 -3.61 11.87 -13.02
N ILE A 58 -3.22 12.93 -12.30
CA ILE A 58 -3.91 14.23 -12.38
C ILE A 58 -3.93 14.76 -13.81
N ASP A 59 -2.80 14.70 -14.51
CA ASP A 59 -2.67 15.21 -15.88
C ASP A 59 -3.56 14.43 -16.88
N ILE A 60 -3.72 13.12 -16.67
CA ILE A 60 -4.60 12.25 -17.48
C ILE A 60 -6.08 12.51 -17.16
N ASP A 61 -6.44 12.56 -15.88
CA ASP A 61 -7.83 12.57 -15.44
C ASP A 61 -8.47 13.96 -15.52
N THR A 62 -7.68 15.03 -15.36
CA THR A 62 -8.17 16.42 -15.41
C THR A 62 -8.95 16.73 -16.69
N PRO A 63 -8.44 16.47 -17.92
CA PRO A 63 -9.23 16.71 -19.13
C PRO A 63 -10.48 15.83 -19.22
N LEU A 64 -10.44 14.58 -18.73
CA LEU A 64 -11.59 13.66 -18.75
C LEU A 64 -12.71 14.14 -17.84
N PHE A 65 -12.38 14.53 -16.61
CA PHE A 65 -13.34 15.08 -15.66
C PHE A 65 -13.84 16.45 -16.08
N THR A 66 -12.99 17.27 -16.69
CA THR A 66 -13.42 18.55 -17.28
C THR A 66 -14.46 18.32 -18.38
N ALA A 67 -14.20 17.38 -19.30
CA ALA A 67 -15.15 17.03 -20.35
C ALA A 67 -16.47 16.45 -19.80
N SER A 68 -16.41 15.78 -18.65
CA SER A 68 -17.58 15.19 -17.96
C SER A 68 -18.33 16.19 -17.07
N GLY A 69 -17.92 17.46 -17.03
CA GLY A 69 -18.56 18.52 -16.24
C GLY A 69 -18.20 18.53 -14.75
N SER A 70 -17.20 17.75 -14.33
CA SER A 70 -16.73 17.63 -12.95
C SER A 70 -15.26 18.05 -12.81
N ALA A 71 -14.88 19.16 -13.44
CA ALA A 71 -13.50 19.63 -13.48
C ALA A 71 -12.87 19.70 -12.08
N PRO A 72 -11.67 19.14 -11.87
CA PRO A 72 -10.93 19.30 -10.62
C PRO A 72 -10.55 20.77 -10.35
N LYS A 73 -10.06 21.04 -9.13
CA LYS A 73 -9.49 22.34 -8.75
C LYS A 73 -8.43 22.77 -9.79
N ALA A 74 -8.53 24.00 -10.28
CA ALA A 74 -7.55 24.55 -11.20
C ALA A 74 -6.13 24.54 -10.60
N GLY A 75 -5.16 24.04 -11.37
CA GLY A 75 -3.76 23.95 -10.94
C GLY A 75 -3.51 22.95 -9.81
N LEU A 76 -4.40 21.96 -9.62
CA LEU A 76 -4.21 20.86 -8.67
C LEU A 76 -2.86 20.18 -8.88
N LYS A 77 -2.07 20.09 -7.80
CA LYS A 77 -0.80 19.39 -7.80
C LYS A 77 -0.90 18.10 -7.01
N ALA A 78 -0.03 17.15 -7.32
CA ALA A 78 0.07 15.89 -6.60
C ALA A 78 0.23 16.09 -5.07
N THR A 79 1.04 17.06 -4.66
CA THR A 79 1.29 17.42 -3.25
C THR A 79 0.10 18.07 -2.54
N ASP A 80 -0.97 18.44 -3.25
CA ASP A 80 -2.23 18.87 -2.63
C ASP A 80 -3.07 17.67 -2.11
N LEU A 81 -2.78 16.44 -2.57
CA LEU A 81 -3.61 15.26 -2.31
C LEU A 81 -2.99 14.25 -1.34
N PHE A 82 -1.67 14.26 -1.17
CA PHE A 82 -0.99 13.31 -0.30
C PHE A 82 0.22 13.93 0.39
N THR A 83 0.66 13.28 1.46
CA THR A 83 1.95 13.53 2.12
C THR A 83 2.59 12.20 2.49
N ASN A 84 3.92 12.16 2.49
CA ASN A 84 4.70 11.00 2.92
C ASN A 84 5.28 11.19 4.34
N GLU A 85 4.92 12.27 5.04
CA GLU A 85 5.55 12.66 6.32
C GLU A 85 5.27 11.70 7.49
N PHE A 86 4.16 10.97 7.43
CA PHE A 86 3.75 10.03 8.48
C PHE A 86 4.30 8.61 8.29
N LEU A 87 5.10 8.38 7.24
CA LEU A 87 5.66 7.07 6.95
C LEU A 87 6.89 6.78 7.80
N SER A 88 6.93 5.59 8.40
CA SER A 88 8.14 5.11 9.06
C SER A 88 9.14 4.59 8.03
N LYS A 89 10.27 5.28 7.91
CA LYS A 89 11.37 4.89 7.02
C LYS A 89 12.09 3.61 7.45
N SER A 90 11.77 3.07 8.63
CA SER A 90 12.34 1.80 9.13
C SER A 90 11.54 0.56 8.68
N ILE A 91 10.40 0.73 8.02
CA ILE A 91 9.50 -0.35 7.62
C ILE A 91 9.55 -0.51 6.10
N GLY A 92 10.04 -1.65 5.64
CA GLY A 92 10.14 -2.03 4.23
C GLY A 92 10.26 -3.55 4.04
N PHE A 93 10.29 -4.02 2.79
CA PHE A 93 10.31 -5.44 2.42
C PHE A 93 11.68 -6.03 2.08
#